data_AF-A0A6A6UXM9-F1
#
_entry.id   AF-A0A6A6UXM9-F1
#
_cell.length_a   1.000
_cell.length_b   1.000
_cell.length_c   1.000
_cell.angle_alpha   90.00
_cell.angle_beta   90.00
_cell.angle_gamma   90.00
#
_symmetry.space_group_name_H-M   'P 1'
#
loop_
_entity.id
_entity.type
_entity.pdbx_description
1 polymer ?
#
loop_
_entity_poly.entity_id
_entity_poly.type
_entity_poly.pdbx_seq_one_letter_code
_entity_poly.pdbx_strand_id
1 'polypeptide(L)'
;MLNPETPNGVQYTARLTPTYSTLFNFDVHPEHAGKTCSLVFYLPNSPHGRWRHYDYKASGGIRVSQLENIATAASTWANVGGVRPVGTVAQLGFGGNLVTEFPCPAGRTVGYRVDSINGLDLGYFQMVRPASGLFVRVVD
;
A
#
# COMPACT_ATOMS: atom_id res chain seq x y z
N MET A 1 22.68 1.77 4.99
CA MET A 1 21.52 1.80 5.91
C MET A 1 20.60 2.93 5.45
N LEU A 2 19.33 2.65 5.20
CA LEU A 2 18.35 3.70 4.84
C LEU A 2 17.79 4.30 6.14
N ASN A 3 17.88 5.60 6.33
CA ASN A 3 17.33 6.27 7.51
C ASN A 3 15.80 6.47 7.32
N PRO A 4 14.93 5.99 8.23
CA PRO A 4 13.48 6.20 8.15
C PRO A 4 13.06 7.68 8.21
N GLU A 5 13.96 8.58 8.59
CA GLU A 5 13.73 10.03 8.57
C GLU A 5 14.11 10.71 7.25
N THR A 6 14.72 10.00 6.30
CA THR A 6 15.04 10.56 4.99
C THR A 6 13.83 10.46 4.06
N PRO A 7 13.32 11.60 3.53
CA PRO A 7 12.25 11.59 2.55
C PRO A 7 12.75 10.92 1.27
N ASN A 8 12.14 9.80 0.91
CA ASN A 8 12.63 8.94 -0.17
C ASN A 8 12.09 9.31 -1.57
N GLY A 9 11.34 10.43 -1.69
CA GLY A 9 10.65 10.82 -2.92
C GLY A 9 9.49 9.89 -3.28
N VAL A 10 8.86 10.11 -4.45
CA VAL A 10 7.84 9.21 -4.99
C VAL A 10 8.52 7.93 -5.45
N GLN A 11 8.71 6.98 -4.53
CA GLN A 11 9.29 5.70 -4.89
C GLN A 11 8.19 4.79 -5.44
N TYR A 12 8.32 4.43 -6.71
CA TYR A 12 7.57 3.32 -7.29
C TYR A 12 7.97 1.97 -6.67
N THR A 13 9.05 1.94 -5.90
CA THR A 13 9.49 0.80 -5.09
C THR A 13 8.99 0.95 -3.67
N ALA A 14 8.17 0.00 -3.24
CA ALA A 14 7.69 -0.13 -1.88
C ALA A 14 8.56 -1.10 -1.07
N ARG A 15 8.66 -0.86 0.23
CA ARG A 15 9.32 -1.75 1.18
C ARG A 15 8.47 -1.88 2.43
N LEU A 16 8.10 -3.12 2.73
CA LEU A 16 7.30 -3.51 3.88
C LEU A 16 8.15 -4.48 4.71
N THR A 17 8.72 -3.96 5.79
CA THR A 17 9.47 -4.77 6.77
C THR A 17 9.06 -4.34 8.18
N PRO A 18 9.47 -5.05 9.24
CA PRO A 18 9.16 -4.63 10.61
C PRO A 18 9.64 -3.22 10.98
N THR A 19 10.54 -2.63 10.18
CA THR A 19 11.12 -1.30 10.42
C THR A 19 10.82 -0.28 9.32
N TYR A 20 10.27 -0.69 8.17
CA TYR A 20 9.90 0.20 7.08
C TYR A 20 8.44 0.02 6.69
N SER A 21 7.73 1.16 6.65
CA SER A 21 6.38 1.29 6.10
C SER A 21 6.44 2.01 4.75
N THR A 22 5.44 1.80 3.91
CA THR A 22 5.31 2.54 2.64
C THR A 22 4.03 3.39 2.65
N LEU A 23 4.13 4.60 2.11
CA LEU A 23 3.01 5.54 1.95
C LEU A 23 2.56 5.56 0.49
N PHE A 24 1.24 5.61 0.26
CA PHE A 24 0.61 5.65 -1.04
C PHE A 24 -0.40 6.79 -1.08
N ASN A 25 -0.51 7.47 -2.22
CA ASN A 25 -1.63 8.34 -2.52
C ASN A 25 -2.41 7.77 -3.70
N PHE A 26 -3.73 7.90 -3.67
CA PHE A 26 -4.62 7.54 -4.77
C PHE A 26 -5.55 8.69 -5.08
N ASP A 27 -5.59 9.09 -6.35
CA ASP A 27 -6.59 10.02 -6.87
C ASP A 27 -7.84 9.23 -7.25
N VAL A 28 -8.99 9.60 -6.67
CA VAL A 28 -10.27 8.97 -6.98
C VAL A 28 -11.09 9.91 -7.86
N HIS A 29 -11.37 9.49 -9.10
CA HIS A 29 -12.07 10.34 -10.07
C HIS A 29 -13.49 10.72 -9.59
N PRO A 30 -13.98 11.95 -9.84
CA PRO A 30 -15.32 12.38 -9.47
C PRO A 30 -16.46 11.49 -9.97
N GLU A 31 -16.27 10.78 -11.09
CA GLU A 31 -17.27 9.87 -11.67
C GLU A 31 -17.62 8.66 -10.78
N HIS A 32 -16.83 8.42 -9.74
CA HIS A 32 -17.07 7.34 -8.78
C HIS A 32 -17.93 7.80 -7.58
N ALA A 33 -18.52 9.00 -7.64
CA ALA A 33 -19.45 9.47 -6.61
C ALA A 33 -20.62 8.50 -6.43
N GLY A 34 -20.94 8.17 -5.18
CA GLY A 34 -22.00 7.22 -4.84
C GLY A 34 -21.65 5.75 -5.05
N LYS A 35 -20.43 5.42 -5.52
CA LYS A 35 -19.96 4.04 -5.66
C LYS A 35 -19.22 3.55 -4.42
N THR A 36 -19.04 2.23 -4.36
CA THR A 36 -18.19 1.56 -3.36
C THR A 36 -16.79 1.34 -3.92
N CYS A 37 -15.78 1.59 -3.10
CA CYS A 37 -14.38 1.35 -3.39
C CYS A 37 -13.86 0.23 -2.49
N SER A 38 -13.00 -0.61 -3.02
CA SER A 38 -12.25 -1.63 -2.28
C SER A 38 -10.77 -1.24 -2.23
N LEU A 39 -10.15 -1.49 -1.09
CA LEU A 39 -8.71 -1.43 -0.92
C LEU A 39 -8.18 -2.86 -0.97
N VAL A 40 -7.34 -3.17 -1.96
CA VAL A 40 -6.85 -4.53 -2.21
C VAL A 40 -5.33 -4.52 -2.35
N PHE A 41 -4.66 -5.46 -1.71
CA PHE A 41 -3.23 -5.70 -1.89
C PHE A 41 -2.98 -6.92 -2.76
N TYR A 42 -2.23 -6.76 -3.85
CA TYR A 42 -1.86 -7.87 -4.74
C TYR A 42 -0.43 -8.34 -4.48
N LEU A 43 -0.30 -9.62 -4.15
CA LEU A 43 0.98 -10.32 -4.06
C LEU A 43 1.15 -11.24 -5.28
N PRO A 44 2.15 -11.04 -6.15
CA PRO A 44 2.31 -11.85 -7.36
C PRO A 44 2.60 -13.32 -7.07
N ASN A 45 2.16 -14.21 -7.96
CA ASN A 45 2.12 -15.67 -7.73
C ASN A 45 3.47 -16.40 -7.88
N SER A 46 4.56 -15.72 -8.27
CA SER A 46 5.85 -16.40 -8.52
C SER A 46 7.08 -15.53 -8.19
N PRO A 47 7.85 -15.84 -7.13
CA PRO A 47 9.05 -15.08 -6.74
C PRO A 47 10.25 -15.37 -7.66
N HIS A 48 10.08 -16.25 -8.65
CA HIS A 48 11.14 -16.80 -9.49
C HIS A 48 10.97 -16.50 -10.98
N GLY A 49 10.03 -15.61 -11.34
CA GLY A 49 9.92 -15.13 -12.73
C GLY A 49 11.15 -14.33 -13.17
N ARG A 50 11.39 -14.25 -14.49
CA ARG A 50 12.48 -13.45 -15.11
C ARG A 50 12.50 -11.96 -14.71
N TRP A 51 11.43 -11.50 -14.08
CA TRP A 51 11.19 -10.16 -13.64
C TRP A 51 11.41 -10.07 -12.13
N ARG A 52 12.61 -9.67 -11.70
CA ARG A 52 13.02 -9.47 -10.29
C ARG A 52 12.33 -8.24 -9.65
N HIS A 53 11.01 -8.11 -9.81
CA HIS A 53 10.28 -6.91 -9.36
C HIS A 53 9.80 -6.99 -7.91
N TYR A 54 10.13 -8.06 -7.18
CA TYR A 54 9.90 -8.14 -5.75
C TYR A 54 10.88 -9.09 -5.05
N ASP A 55 11.16 -8.78 -3.80
CA ASP A 55 12.10 -9.43 -2.88
C ASP A 55 11.29 -9.87 -1.66
N TYR A 56 10.82 -11.12 -1.68
CA TYR A 56 9.99 -11.71 -0.61
C TYR A 56 10.84 -12.62 0.27
N LYS A 57 11.24 -12.11 1.44
CA LYS A 57 12.18 -12.78 2.35
C LYS A 57 11.50 -13.52 3.48
N ALA A 58 10.38 -13.00 3.95
CA ALA A 58 9.63 -13.58 5.04
C ALA A 58 8.14 -13.36 4.83
N SER A 59 7.36 -14.40 5.12
CA SER A 59 5.91 -14.34 5.05
C SER A 59 5.32 -13.63 6.26
N GLY A 60 4.16 -13.03 6.07
CA GLY A 60 3.43 -12.34 7.12
C GLY A 60 2.25 -11.58 6.53
N GLY A 61 1.80 -10.56 7.25
CA GLY A 61 0.63 -9.78 6.89
C GLY A 61 0.93 -8.30 6.67
N ILE A 62 -0.13 -7.56 6.38
CA ILE A 62 -0.11 -6.10 6.34
C ILE A 62 -1.20 -5.50 7.21
N ARG A 63 -0.90 -4.33 7.76
CA ARG A 63 -1.92 -3.43 8.32
C ARG A 63 -1.93 -2.15 7.49
N VAL A 64 -3.13 -1.69 7.12
CA VAL A 64 -3.29 -0.47 6.34
C VAL A 64 -4.01 0.57 7.18
N SER A 65 -3.48 1.79 7.16
CA SER A 65 -4.05 2.96 7.83
C SER A 65 -4.26 4.08 6.82
N GLN A 66 -5.35 4.81 6.94
CA GLN A 66 -5.57 6.03 6.19
C GLN A 66 -4.80 7.18 6.85
N LEU A 67 -4.13 7.98 6.04
CA LEU A 67 -3.44 9.19 6.48
C LEU A 67 -4.46 10.34 6.61
N GLU A 68 -4.26 11.18 7.62
CA GLU A 68 -5.01 12.44 7.76
C GLU A 68 -4.68 13.42 6.63
N ASN A 69 -3.40 13.48 6.23
CA ASN A 69 -2.91 14.29 5.13
C ASN A 69 -2.27 13.39 4.05
N ILE A 70 -2.34 13.81 2.78
CA ILE A 70 -1.67 13.08 1.70
C ILE A 70 -0.16 13.06 1.91
N ALA A 71 0.48 11.96 1.49
CA ALA A 71 1.93 11.88 1.52
C ALA A 71 2.54 12.82 0.47
N THR A 72 3.66 13.44 0.77
CA THR A 72 4.42 14.26 -0.18
C THR A 72 5.84 13.71 -0.29
N ALA A 73 6.64 14.23 -1.24
CA ALA A 73 8.04 13.88 -1.33
C ALA A 73 8.84 14.22 -0.05
N ALA A 74 8.34 15.13 0.78
CA ALA A 74 8.92 15.51 2.07
C ALA A 74 8.34 14.71 3.26
N SER A 75 7.40 13.79 3.02
CA SER A 75 6.78 13.02 4.10
C SER A 75 7.76 12.06 4.73
N THR A 76 7.81 12.09 6.05
CA THR A 76 8.57 11.24 6.95
C THR A 76 7.62 10.66 7.99
N TRP A 77 8.12 9.71 8.77
CA TRP A 77 7.38 9.21 9.93
C TRP A 77 6.92 10.32 10.87
N ALA A 78 7.74 11.34 11.08
CA ALA A 78 7.49 12.40 12.05
C ALA A 78 6.46 13.45 11.58
N ASN A 79 6.25 13.60 10.27
CA ASN A 79 5.45 14.72 9.72
C ASN A 79 4.21 14.29 8.92
N VAL A 80 3.97 13.00 8.72
CA VAL A 80 2.83 12.50 7.93
C VAL A 80 1.46 12.74 8.62
N GLY A 81 1.47 13.21 9.88
CA GLY A 81 0.27 13.52 10.65
C GLY A 81 -0.39 12.28 11.25
N GLY A 82 -1.67 12.40 11.60
CA GLY A 82 -2.44 11.30 12.18
C GLY A 82 -2.62 10.14 11.19
N VAL A 83 -2.65 8.91 11.73
CA VAL A 83 -2.97 7.70 10.97
C VAL A 83 -4.13 6.96 11.63
N ARG A 84 -5.13 6.55 10.84
CA ARG A 84 -6.29 5.78 11.30
C ARG A 84 -6.32 4.40 10.65
N PRO A 85 -6.23 3.30 11.41
CA PRO A 85 -6.34 1.95 10.85
C PRO A 85 -7.64 1.76 10.06
N VAL A 86 -7.57 1.15 8.89
CA VAL A 86 -8.75 0.86 8.03
C VAL A 86 -8.93 -0.62 7.73
N GLY A 87 -7.87 -1.43 7.86
CA GLY A 87 -7.97 -2.87 7.67
C GLY A 87 -6.65 -3.58 7.91
N THR A 88 -6.72 -4.90 8.06
CA THR A 88 -5.57 -5.77 8.31
C THR A 88 -5.75 -7.08 7.55
N VAL A 89 -4.69 -7.54 6.91
CA VAL A 89 -4.59 -8.89 6.35
C VAL A 89 -3.49 -9.60 7.14
N ALA A 90 -3.87 -10.52 8.03
CA ALA A 90 -2.93 -11.14 8.97
C ALA A 90 -1.84 -11.98 8.28
N GLN A 91 -2.16 -12.57 7.12
CA GLN A 91 -1.25 -13.33 6.29
C GLN A 91 -1.58 -13.06 4.82
N LEU A 92 -0.60 -12.60 4.05
CA LEU A 92 -0.77 -12.39 2.61
C LEU A 92 -0.75 -13.74 1.88
N GLY A 93 -1.77 -13.97 1.05
CA GLY A 93 -1.77 -15.00 0.02
C GLY A 93 -1.35 -14.43 -1.35
N PHE A 94 -0.96 -15.31 -2.27
CA PHE A 94 -0.78 -14.93 -3.67
C PHE A 94 -2.11 -14.48 -4.30
N GLY A 95 -2.04 -13.53 -5.22
CA GLY A 95 -3.20 -12.86 -5.80
C GLY A 95 -3.68 -11.67 -4.97
N GLY A 96 -4.97 -11.36 -5.07
CA GLY A 96 -5.59 -10.22 -4.41
C GLY A 96 -6.01 -10.54 -2.97
N ASN A 97 -5.62 -9.67 -2.04
CA ASN A 97 -5.99 -9.72 -0.64
C ASN A 97 -6.84 -8.49 -0.32
N LEU A 98 -8.13 -8.68 -0.06
CA LEU A 98 -9.02 -7.59 0.33
C LEU A 98 -8.62 -7.06 1.70
N VAL A 99 -8.45 -5.75 1.81
CA VAL A 99 -8.14 -5.07 3.08
C VAL A 99 -9.42 -4.53 3.71
N THR A 100 -10.21 -3.79 2.92
CA THR A 100 -11.48 -3.19 3.36
C THR A 100 -12.27 -2.66 2.16
N GLU A 101 -13.55 -2.35 2.38
CA GLU A 101 -14.43 -1.64 1.46
C GLU A 101 -14.97 -0.38 2.11
N PHE A 102 -15.17 0.67 1.33
CA PHE A 102 -15.56 2.00 1.81
C PHE A 102 -16.23 2.81 0.68
N PRO A 103 -17.07 3.80 1.01
CA PRO A 103 -17.60 4.72 0.00
C PRO A 103 -16.47 5.43 -0.75
N CYS A 104 -16.54 5.49 -2.08
CA CYS A 104 -15.51 6.13 -2.87
C CYS A 104 -15.38 7.62 -2.52
N PRO A 105 -14.18 8.10 -2.15
CA PRO A 105 -13.93 9.52 -1.85
C PRO A 105 -13.76 10.31 -3.15
N ALA A 106 -14.80 10.34 -3.97
CA ALA A 106 -14.79 10.88 -5.32
C ALA A 106 -14.31 12.35 -5.36
N GLY A 107 -13.46 12.65 -6.35
CA GLY A 107 -12.85 13.97 -6.54
C GLY A 107 -11.77 14.32 -5.52
N ARG A 108 -11.27 13.35 -4.74
CA ARG A 108 -10.25 13.58 -3.73
C ARG A 108 -9.06 12.64 -3.92
N THR A 109 -7.90 13.13 -3.50
CA THR A 109 -6.73 12.29 -3.24
C THR A 109 -6.81 11.75 -1.82
N VAL A 110 -6.57 10.46 -1.65
CA VAL A 110 -6.49 9.80 -0.34
C VAL A 110 -5.13 9.18 -0.12
N GLY A 111 -4.59 9.37 1.10
CA GLY A 111 -3.32 8.79 1.52
C GLY A 111 -3.52 7.53 2.36
N TYR A 112 -2.69 6.51 2.14
CA TYR A 112 -2.61 5.31 2.97
C TYR A 112 -1.17 5.01 3.35
N ARG A 113 -1.02 4.40 4.52
CA ARG A 113 0.21 3.80 4.99
C ARG A 113 0.01 2.30 5.12
N VAL A 114 0.97 1.54 4.61
CA VAL A 114 1.03 0.09 4.73
C VAL A 114 2.20 -0.28 5.64
N ASP A 115 1.89 -1.00 6.71
CA ASP A 115 2.85 -1.56 7.65
C ASP A 115 2.97 -3.07 7.43
N SER A 116 4.19 -3.61 7.57
CA SER A 116 4.40 -5.03 7.79
C SER A 116 3.91 -5.44 9.17
N ILE A 117 3.26 -6.61 9.25
CA ILE A 117 2.94 -7.30 10.50
C ILE A 117 3.31 -8.78 10.38
N ASN A 118 3.38 -9.46 11.53
CA ASN A 118 3.65 -10.91 11.59
C ASN A 118 4.93 -11.32 10.85
N GLY A 119 5.95 -10.46 10.84
CA GLY A 119 7.26 -10.77 10.27
C GLY A 119 7.39 -10.60 8.75
N LEU A 120 6.41 -10.01 8.07
CA LEU A 120 6.50 -9.78 6.62
C LEU A 120 7.77 -8.97 6.26
N ASP A 121 8.57 -9.48 5.34
CA ASP A 121 9.70 -8.77 4.73
C ASP A 121 9.56 -8.88 3.20
N LEU A 122 9.08 -7.79 2.61
CA LEU A 122 8.70 -7.70 1.21
C LEU A 122 9.14 -6.35 0.63
N GLY A 123 10.01 -6.38 -0.38
CA GLY A 123 10.25 -5.25 -1.29
C GLY A 123 9.55 -5.51 -2.62
N TYR A 124 8.95 -4.52 -3.26
CA TYR A 124 8.33 -4.68 -4.58
C TYR A 124 8.23 -3.37 -5.34
N PHE A 125 8.04 -3.45 -6.66
CA PHE A 125 7.61 -2.30 -7.47
C PHE A 125 6.09 -2.31 -7.63
N GLN A 126 5.45 -1.16 -7.47
CA GLN A 126 4.00 -0.99 -7.69
C GLN A 126 3.68 -1.11 -9.18
N MET A 127 3.01 -2.18 -9.61
CA MET A 127 2.72 -2.45 -11.03
C MET A 127 1.29 -2.91 -11.25
N VAL A 128 0.71 -2.53 -12.39
CA VAL A 128 -0.62 -3.02 -12.79
C VAL A 128 -0.57 -4.35 -13.56
N ARG A 129 0.58 -4.72 -14.14
CA ARG A 129 0.74 -5.91 -14.98
C ARG A 129 2.14 -6.54 -14.86
N PRO A 130 2.29 -7.68 -14.16
CA PRO A 130 1.32 -8.29 -13.27
C PRO A 130 0.96 -7.34 -12.11
N ALA A 131 -0.24 -7.46 -11.54
CA ALA A 131 -0.65 -6.60 -10.44
C ALA A 131 0.22 -6.88 -9.18
N SER A 132 0.86 -5.85 -8.65
CA SER A 132 1.67 -5.89 -7.43
C SER A 132 1.50 -4.61 -6.62
N GLY A 133 1.15 -4.76 -5.35
CA GLY A 133 1.01 -3.65 -4.41
C GLY A 133 -0.42 -3.28 -4.05
N LEU A 134 -0.62 -2.06 -3.57
CA LEU A 134 -1.90 -1.57 -3.04
C LEU A 134 -2.73 -0.87 -4.11
N PHE A 135 -4.03 -1.16 -4.20
CA PHE A 135 -4.93 -0.57 -5.18
C PHE A 135 -6.25 -0.15 -4.55
N VAL A 136 -6.74 1.01 -4.97
CA VAL A 136 -8.15 1.39 -4.82
C VAL A 136 -8.88 0.99 -6.09
N ARG A 137 -9.92 0.16 -5.96
CA ARG A 137 -10.73 -0.32 -7.09
C ARG A 137 -12.20 -0.02 -6.81
N VAL A 138 -12.91 0.48 -7.82
CA VAL A 138 -14.36 0.57 -7.76
C VAL A 138 -14.95 -0.84 -7.79
N VAL A 139 -15.93 -1.08 -6.93
CA VAL A 139 -16.75 -2.29 -6.87
C VAL A 139 -18.11 -1.88 -7.42
N ASP A 140 -18.54 -2.50 -8.52
CA ASP A 140 -19.87 -2.35 -9.09
C ASP A 140 -20.80 -3.44 -8.54
#